data_AF-A0A0Q4Y5V0-F1
#
_entry.id   AF-A0A0Q4Y5V0-F1
#
_cell.length_a   1.000
_cell.length_b   1.000
_cell.length_c   1.000
_cell.angle_alpha   90.00
_cell.angle_beta   90.00
_cell.angle_gamma   90.00
#
_symmetry.space_group_name_H-M   'P 1'
#
loop_
_entity.id
_entity.type
_entity.pdbx_description
1 polymer ?
#
loop_
_entity_poly.entity_id
_entity_poly.type
_entity_poly.pdbx_seq_one_letter_code
_entity_poly.pdbx_strand_id
1 'polypeptide(L)'
;MSDANTGDRALETARALRAAAEEARRTILASREIVQRSQEQTRAMINRPEIEPCDHHTNQPPSEKLVRCLIQAYELAIDEDDVRTQALLGSMLHDVGGRIAAAVGPKAAQMILH
;
A
#
# COMPACT_ATOMS: atom_id res chain seq x y z
N MET A 1 -51.53 29.38 28.34
CA MET A 1 -51.61 28.16 27.51
C MET A 1 -50.48 28.10 26.47
N SER A 2 -49.24 28.47 26.83
CA SER A 2 -48.10 28.49 25.87
C SER A 2 -46.98 27.49 26.18
N ASP A 3 -46.81 27.03 27.42
CA ASP A 3 -45.68 26.14 27.78
C ASP A 3 -45.82 24.69 27.27
N ALA A 4 -47.06 24.20 27.15
CA ALA A 4 -47.33 22.85 26.65
C ALA A 4 -46.87 22.66 25.19
N ASN A 5 -46.91 23.73 24.38
CA ASN A 5 -46.55 23.70 22.96
C ASN A 5 -45.02 23.68 22.74
N THR A 6 -44.27 24.36 23.61
CA THR A 6 -42.81 24.41 23.56
C THR A 6 -42.17 23.10 24.01
N GLY A 7 -42.74 22.47 25.05
CA GLY A 7 -42.31 21.17 25.54
C GLY A 7 -42.52 20.05 24.50
N ASP A 8 -43.63 20.07 23.78
CA ASP A 8 -43.92 19.06 22.75
C ASP A 8 -42.96 19.18 21.55
N ARG A 9 -42.67 20.41 21.09
CA ARG A 9 -41.67 20.64 20.03
C ARG A 9 -40.25 20.26 20.45
N ALA A 10 -39.87 20.51 21.69
CA ALA A 10 -38.56 20.09 22.21
C ALA A 10 -38.43 18.56 22.25
N LEU A 11 -39.52 17.87 22.57
CA LEU A 11 -39.54 16.42 22.66
C LEU A 11 -39.54 15.76 21.26
N GLU A 12 -40.25 16.36 20.30
CA GLU A 12 -40.25 15.93 18.90
C GLU A 12 -38.88 16.12 18.23
N THR A 13 -38.24 17.27 18.46
CA THR A 13 -36.88 17.53 17.95
C THR A 13 -35.84 16.59 18.57
N ALA A 14 -35.94 16.29 19.88
CA ALA A 14 -35.07 15.31 20.52
C ALA A 14 -35.24 13.89 19.94
N ARG A 15 -36.47 13.48 19.60
CA ARG A 15 -36.75 12.20 18.93
C ARG A 15 -36.16 12.15 17.53
N ALA A 16 -36.35 13.21 16.74
CA ALA A 16 -35.79 13.32 15.40
C ALA A 16 -34.25 13.28 15.42
N LEU A 17 -33.63 13.99 16.36
CA LEU A 17 -32.18 14.03 16.52
C LEU A 17 -31.61 12.67 16.95
N ARG A 18 -32.34 11.95 17.83
CA ARG A 18 -31.98 10.58 18.19
C ARG A 18 -32.08 9.62 17.01
N ALA A 19 -33.14 9.71 16.21
CA ALA A 19 -33.29 8.89 15.01
C ALA A 19 -32.15 9.12 14.01
N ALA A 20 -31.82 10.40 13.74
CA ALA A 20 -30.69 10.77 12.89
C ALA A 20 -29.34 10.27 13.44
N ALA A 21 -29.12 10.34 14.76
CA ALA A 21 -27.91 9.83 15.39
C ALA A 21 -27.79 8.30 15.28
N GLU A 22 -28.90 7.57 15.43
CA GLU A 22 -28.93 6.12 15.27
C GLU A 22 -28.68 5.70 13.81
N GLU A 23 -29.22 6.44 12.85
CA GLU A 23 -28.95 6.24 11.41
C GLU A 23 -27.48 6.50 11.08
N ALA A 24 -26.91 7.62 11.54
CA ALA A 24 -25.49 7.92 11.36
C ALA A 24 -24.59 6.82 11.96
N ARG A 25 -24.95 6.30 13.14
CA ARG A 25 -24.22 5.19 13.76
C ARG A 25 -24.27 3.92 12.91
N ARG A 26 -25.43 3.58 12.32
CA ARG A 26 -25.55 2.42 11.41
C ARG A 26 -24.67 2.59 10.18
N THR A 27 -24.67 3.78 9.59
CA THR A 27 -23.84 4.09 8.41
C THR A 27 -22.34 3.97 8.71
N ILE A 28 -21.89 4.47 9.86
CA ILE A 28 -20.49 4.35 10.30
C ILE A 28 -20.11 2.89 10.54
N LEU A 29 -21.00 2.07 11.11
CA LEU A 29 -20.74 0.65 11.31
C LEU A 29 -20.64 -0.10 9.97
N ALA A 30 -21.52 0.20 9.02
CA ALA A 30 -21.48 -0.41 7.69
C ALA A 30 -20.21 -0.02 6.91
N SER A 31 -19.79 1.24 6.97
CA SER A 31 -18.55 1.67 6.32
C SER A 31 -17.32 1.03 6.96
N ARG A 32 -17.30 0.88 8.28
CA ARG A 32 -16.23 0.16 8.99
C ARG A 32 -16.14 -1.31 8.56
N GLU A 33 -17.26 -1.98 8.38
CA GLU A 33 -17.29 -3.37 7.91
C GLU A 33 -16.71 -3.51 6.50
N ILE A 34 -17.06 -2.60 5.58
CA ILE A 34 -16.52 -2.58 4.22
C ILE A 34 -15.00 -2.37 4.25
N VAL A 35 -14.51 -1.40 5.04
CA VAL A 35 -13.06 -1.14 5.19
C VAL A 35 -12.36 -2.36 5.79
N GLN A 36 -12.96 -3.01 6.79
CA GLN A 36 -12.39 -4.20 7.40
C GLN A 36 -12.30 -5.37 6.40
N ARG A 37 -13.36 -5.64 5.63
CA ARG A 37 -13.32 -6.67 4.57
C ARG A 37 -12.29 -6.33 3.49
N SER A 38 -12.15 -5.07 3.12
CA SER A 38 -11.12 -4.63 2.18
C SER A 38 -9.71 -4.87 2.73
N GLN A 39 -9.46 -4.55 4.00
CA GLN A 39 -8.18 -4.82 4.66
C GLN A 39 -7.90 -6.32 4.80
N GLU A 40 -8.91 -7.12 5.10
CA GLU A 40 -8.81 -8.59 5.14
C GLU A 40 -8.50 -9.17 3.76
N GLN A 41 -9.11 -8.64 2.69
CA GLN A 41 -8.79 -9.01 1.31
C GLN A 41 -7.37 -8.59 0.91
N THR A 42 -6.94 -7.36 1.24
CA THR A 42 -5.57 -6.91 0.99
C THR A 42 -4.56 -7.77 1.76
N ARG A 43 -4.85 -8.11 3.03
CA ARG A 43 -4.02 -9.04 3.81
C ARG A 43 -4.03 -10.45 3.23
N ALA A 44 -5.18 -10.93 2.75
CA ALA A 44 -5.28 -12.23 2.11
C ALA A 44 -4.51 -12.26 0.79
N MET A 45 -4.46 -11.17 0.01
CA MET A 45 -3.60 -11.06 -1.18
C MET A 45 -2.12 -11.03 -0.82
N ILE A 46 -1.73 -10.31 0.24
CA ILE A 46 -0.33 -10.26 0.71
C ILE A 46 0.11 -11.63 1.28
N ASN A 47 -0.79 -12.35 1.97
CA ASN A 47 -0.51 -13.63 2.59
C ASN A 47 -0.90 -14.84 1.73
N ARG A 48 -1.38 -14.64 0.50
CA ARG A 48 -1.58 -15.75 -0.44
C ARG A 48 -0.21 -16.16 -0.95
N PRO A 49 0.24 -17.40 -0.74
CA PRO A 49 1.35 -17.93 -1.50
C PRO A 49 0.82 -18.23 -2.92
N GLU A 50 0.54 -17.18 -3.69
CA GLU A 50 0.48 -17.29 -5.14
C GLU A 50 1.93 -17.43 -5.62
N ILE A 51 2.42 -18.66 -5.47
CA ILE A 51 3.39 -19.21 -6.43
C ILE A 51 2.56 -19.51 -7.69
N GLU A 52 2.04 -18.48 -8.34
CA GLU A 52 1.83 -18.53 -9.79
C GLU A 52 3.15 -18.07 -10.40
N PRO A 53 3.89 -18.95 -11.07
CA PRO A 53 5.07 -18.53 -11.80
C PRO A 53 4.58 -17.64 -12.95
N CYS A 54 4.60 -16.32 -12.76
CA CYS A 54 4.52 -15.39 -13.87
C CYS A 54 5.57 -15.81 -14.90
N ASP A 55 5.06 -16.15 -16.09
CA ASP A 55 5.78 -16.76 -17.18
C ASP A 55 7.14 -16.08 -17.48
N HIS A 56 8.19 -16.89 -17.33
CA HIS A 56 9.30 -17.04 -18.29
C HIS A 56 10.20 -15.85 -18.67
N HIS A 57 10.15 -14.69 -17.99
CA HIS A 57 11.15 -13.61 -18.22
C HIS A 57 11.85 -13.06 -16.97
N THR A 58 11.50 -13.49 -15.77
CA THR A 58 11.99 -12.88 -14.50
C THR A 58 13.24 -13.54 -13.89
N ASN A 59 13.67 -14.71 -14.37
CA ASN A 59 14.88 -15.37 -13.89
C ASN A 59 16.16 -14.91 -14.58
N GLN A 60 16.06 -14.04 -15.58
CA GLN A 60 17.25 -13.50 -16.24
C GLN A 60 17.76 -12.30 -15.44
N PRO A 61 19.06 -12.27 -15.08
CA PRO A 61 19.64 -11.12 -14.42
C PRO A 61 19.42 -9.86 -15.28
N PRO A 62 19.16 -8.71 -14.65
CA PRO A 62 19.04 -7.45 -15.38
C PRO A 62 20.32 -7.16 -16.17
N SER A 63 20.19 -6.51 -17.33
CA SER A 63 21.35 -6.21 -18.16
C SER A 63 22.30 -5.24 -17.44
N GLU A 64 23.61 -5.46 -17.56
CA GLU A 64 24.63 -4.60 -16.94
C GLU A 64 24.46 -3.12 -17.34
N LYS A 65 24.10 -2.87 -18.60
CA LYS A 65 23.82 -1.52 -19.11
C LYS A 65 22.67 -0.86 -18.34
N LEU A 66 21.59 -1.59 -18.05
CA LEU A 66 20.46 -1.06 -17.28
C LEU A 66 20.89 -0.68 -15.87
N VAL A 67 21.61 -1.57 -15.18
CA VAL A 67 22.11 -1.34 -13.81
C VAL A 67 22.99 -0.09 -13.77
N ARG A 68 23.93 0.04 -14.71
CA ARG A 68 24.81 1.20 -14.80
C ARG A 68 24.04 2.50 -15.06
N CYS A 69 23.07 2.48 -15.96
CA CYS A 69 22.24 3.66 -16.24
C CYS A 69 21.41 4.09 -15.02
N LEU A 70 20.87 3.14 -14.25
CA LEU A 70 20.11 3.44 -13.04
C LEU A 70 20.98 4.06 -11.93
N ILE A 71 22.21 3.54 -11.75
CA ILE A 71 23.18 4.12 -10.79
C ILE A 71 23.54 5.55 -11.22
N GLN A 72 23.87 5.77 -12.48
CA GLN A 72 24.22 7.10 -12.99
C GLN A 72 23.07 8.10 -12.84
N ALA A 73 21.83 7.68 -13.14
CA ALA A 73 20.66 8.54 -12.96
C ALA A 73 20.41 8.86 -11.48
N TYR A 74 20.69 7.91 -10.58
CA TYR A 74 20.54 8.10 -9.14
C TYR A 74 21.59 9.09 -8.59
N GLU A 75 22.85 8.97 -9.04
CA GLU A 75 23.92 9.92 -8.71
C GLU A 75 23.60 11.32 -9.22
N LEU A 76 23.11 11.44 -10.46
CA LEU A 76 22.69 12.73 -11.01
C LEU A 76 21.55 13.36 -10.21
N ALA A 77 20.57 12.56 -9.78
CA ALA A 77 19.47 13.06 -8.95
C ALA A 77 19.94 13.53 -7.57
N ILE A 78 21.03 12.97 -7.03
CA ILE A 78 21.68 13.48 -5.81
C ILE A 78 22.36 14.82 -6.09
N ASP A 79 23.11 14.92 -7.18
CA ASP A 79 23.81 16.15 -7.57
C ASP A 79 22.85 17.32 -7.83
N GLU A 80 21.64 17.02 -8.32
CA GLU A 80 20.58 18.00 -8.59
C GLU A 80 19.64 18.28 -7.39
N ASP A 81 19.85 17.62 -6.25
CA ASP A 81 18.95 17.68 -5.07
C ASP A 81 17.48 17.31 -5.39
N ASP A 82 17.26 16.43 -6.39
CA ASP A 82 15.94 15.94 -6.75
C ASP A 82 15.57 14.71 -5.89
N VAL A 83 15.13 15.01 -4.67
CA VAL A 83 14.71 14.02 -3.66
C VAL A 83 13.64 13.04 -4.18
N ARG A 84 12.75 13.48 -5.08
CA ARG A 84 11.67 12.62 -5.61
C ARG A 84 12.22 11.61 -6.60
N THR A 85 13.07 12.06 -7.51
CA THR A 85 13.73 11.19 -8.48
C THR A 85 14.70 10.24 -7.79
N GLN A 86 15.43 10.72 -6.76
CA GLN A 86 16.29 9.89 -5.92
C GLN A 86 15.49 8.74 -5.25
N ALA A 87 14.34 9.03 -4.64
CA ALA A 87 13.52 8.02 -3.98
C ALA A 87 12.96 6.98 -4.97
N LEU A 88 12.54 7.43 -6.16
CA LEU A 88 12.05 6.55 -7.21
C LEU A 88 13.16 5.61 -7.73
N LEU A 89 14.31 6.17 -8.06
CA LEU A 89 15.46 5.41 -8.57
C LEU A 89 16.03 4.47 -7.51
N GLY A 90 16.05 4.87 -6.23
CA GLY A 90 16.43 4.00 -5.12
C GLY A 90 15.52 2.77 -4.99
N SER A 91 14.20 2.96 -5.17
CA SER A 91 13.24 1.85 -5.18
C SER A 91 13.46 0.90 -6.36
N MET A 92 13.78 1.43 -7.55
CA MET A 92 14.11 0.62 -8.72
C MET A 92 15.42 -0.15 -8.55
N LEU A 93 16.45 0.47 -7.97
CA LEU A 93 17.72 -0.19 -7.66
C LEU A 93 17.55 -1.33 -6.65
N HIS A 94 16.64 -1.19 -5.68
CA HIS A 94 16.32 -2.25 -4.74
C HIS A 94 15.71 -3.48 -5.44
N ASP A 95 14.73 -3.28 -6.32
CA ASP A 95 14.13 -4.36 -7.12
C ASP A 95 15.16 -5.07 -8.01
N VAL A 96 15.97 -4.28 -8.72
CA VAL A 96 17.08 -4.79 -9.56
C VAL A 96 18.08 -5.58 -8.72
N GLY A 97 18.43 -5.11 -7.52
CA GLY A 97 19.31 -5.82 -6.58
C GLY A 97 18.71 -7.15 -6.12
N GLY A 98 17.40 -7.19 -5.83
CA GLY A 98 16.67 -8.41 -5.49
C GLY A 98 16.70 -9.43 -6.63
N ARG A 99 16.53 -8.98 -7.88
CA ARG A 99 16.61 -9.85 -9.07
C ARG A 99 18.01 -10.38 -9.32
N ILE A 100 19.04 -9.58 -9.11
CA ILE A 100 20.44 -10.04 -9.18
C ILE A 100 20.68 -11.09 -8.09
N ALA A 101 20.28 -10.83 -6.85
CA ALA A 101 20.45 -11.78 -5.74
C ALA A 101 19.72 -13.11 -6.01
N ALA A 102 18.51 -13.06 -6.54
CA ALA A 102 17.73 -14.24 -6.93
C ALA A 102 18.40 -15.03 -8.08
N ALA A 103 18.95 -14.34 -9.08
CA ALA A 103 19.63 -14.96 -10.22
C ALA A 103 20.99 -15.58 -9.84
N VAL A 104 21.69 -14.97 -8.88
CA VAL A 104 23.01 -15.41 -8.41
C VAL A 104 22.90 -16.67 -7.52
N GLY A 105 21.76 -16.84 -6.81
CA GLY A 105 21.42 -18.04 -6.05
C GLY A 105 22.45 -18.44 -4.96
N PRO A 106 22.17 -19.47 -4.15
CA PRO A 106 23.12 -19.96 -3.14
C PRO A 106 24.42 -20.56 -3.74
N LYS A 107 24.46 -20.79 -5.07
CA LYS A 107 25.57 -21.46 -5.75
C LYS A 107 26.76 -20.55 -6.03
N ALA A 108 26.54 -19.25 -6.24
CA ALA A 108 27.62 -18.27 -6.38
C ALA A 108 28.16 -17.79 -5.03
N ALA A 109 27.36 -17.83 -3.97
CA ALA A 109 27.84 -17.59 -2.60
C ALA A 109 28.93 -18.59 -2.16
N GLN A 110 28.92 -19.81 -2.72
CA GLN A 110 29.99 -20.81 -2.52
C GLN A 110 31.25 -20.54 -3.36
N MET A 111 31.17 -19.76 -4.44
CA MET A 111 32.33 -19.43 -5.29
C MET A 111 33.11 -18.20 -4.81
N ILE A 112 32.52 -17.34 -3.98
CA ILE A 112 33.19 -16.16 -3.42
C ILE A 112 33.90 -16.48 -2.09
N LEU A 113 33.67 -17.68 -1.52
CA LEU A 113 34.22 -18.12 -0.23
C LEU A 113 35.41 -19.10 -0.33
N HIS A 114 36.03 -19.23 -1.51
CA HIS A 114 37.24 -20.04 -1.71
C HIS A 114 38.43 -19.21 -2.19
#